data_AF-A0A0F9GRM4-F1
#
_entry.id   AF-A0A0F9GRM4-F1
#
_cell.length_a   1.000
_cell.length_b   1.000
_cell.length_c   1.000
_cell.angle_alpha   90.00
_cell.angle_beta   90.00
_cell.angle_gamma   90.00
#
_symmetry.space_group_name_H-M   'P 1'
#
loop_
_entity.id
_entity.type
_entity.pdbx_description
1 polymer ?
#
loop_
_entity_poly.entity_id
_entity_poly.type
_entity_poly.pdbx_seq_one_letter_code
_entity_poly.pdbx_strand_id
1 'polypeptide(L)'
;MGLLNYTTSVPAEQTAGEIIQVLVKHGGQRVIMDYDPVTHELTAVAWKVKTKGGVLPFRLPANVPAVAKILQEQHRRRQVDAIAVREGQA
;
A
#
# COMPACT_ATOMS: atom_id res chain seq x y z
N MET A 1 15.18 11.09 -7.63
CA MET A 1 14.93 9.71 -8.05
C MET A 1 13.43 9.52 -8.21
N GLY A 2 12.97 9.14 -9.39
CA GLY A 2 11.55 8.87 -9.65
C GLY A 2 11.14 7.49 -9.14
N LEU A 3 9.83 7.23 -9.01
CA LEU A 3 9.23 5.93 -8.69
C LEU A 3 9.40 4.91 -9.85
N LEU A 4 10.49 4.99 -10.60
CA LEU A 4 10.77 4.14 -11.75
C LEU A 4 10.90 2.70 -11.24
N ASN A 5 9.94 1.84 -11.61
CA ASN A 5 9.79 0.43 -11.21
C ASN A 5 9.18 0.13 -9.83
N TYR A 6 8.51 1.10 -9.18
CA TYR A 6 7.78 0.87 -7.92
C TYR A 6 6.26 0.89 -8.07
N THR A 7 5.77 0.97 -9.31
CA THR A 7 4.35 0.88 -9.64
C THR A 7 4.08 -0.49 -10.25
N THR A 8 2.93 -1.07 -9.92
CA THR A 8 2.49 -2.37 -10.43
C THR A 8 1.04 -2.23 -10.90
N SER A 9 0.65 -3.00 -11.92
CA SER A 9 -0.77 -3.15 -12.30
C SER A 9 -1.48 -4.23 -11.48
N VAL A 10 -0.81 -4.78 -10.47
CA VAL A 10 -1.40 -5.70 -9.50
C VAL A 10 -2.34 -4.90 -8.59
N PRO A 11 -3.62 -5.32 -8.46
CA PRO A 11 -4.57 -4.67 -7.55
C PRO A 11 -4.03 -4.57 -6.12
N ALA A 12 -4.34 -3.46 -5.45
CA ALA A 12 -3.85 -3.18 -4.09
C ALA A 12 -4.31 -4.27 -3.10
N GLU A 13 -5.52 -4.79 -3.27
CA GLU A 13 -6.13 -5.83 -2.45
C GLU A 13 -5.39 -7.17 -2.59
N GLN A 14 -4.92 -7.48 -3.80
CA GLN A 14 -4.12 -8.69 -4.05
C GLN A 14 -2.79 -8.60 -3.28
N THR A 15 -2.11 -7.46 -3.40
CA THR A 15 -0.86 -7.20 -2.66
C THR A 15 -1.09 -7.23 -1.14
N ALA A 16 -2.18 -6.64 -0.66
CA ALA A 16 -2.55 -6.69 0.75
C ALA A 16 -2.81 -8.12 1.23
N GLY A 17 -3.46 -8.94 0.40
CA GLY A 17 -3.65 -10.37 0.65
C GLY A 17 -2.33 -11.14 0.78
N GLU A 18 -1.36 -10.87 -0.09
CA GLU A 18 -0.03 -11.45 0.00
C GLU A 18 0.71 -11.03 1.28
N ILE A 19 0.63 -9.76 1.67
CA ILE A 19 1.15 -9.25 2.93
C ILE A 19 0.54 -10.02 4.11
N ILE A 20 -0.79 -10.19 4.12
CA ILE A 20 -1.50 -10.94 5.16
C ILE A 20 -0.99 -12.38 5.25
N GLN A 21 -0.84 -13.07 4.11
CA GLN A 21 -0.33 -14.44 4.09
C GLN A 21 1.07 -14.54 4.71
N VAL A 22 1.96 -13.61 4.38
CA VAL A 22 3.31 -13.56 4.96
C VAL A 22 3.24 -13.29 6.46
N LEU A 23 2.41 -12.35 6.90
CA LEU A 23 2.25 -12.00 8.31
C LEU A 23 1.72 -13.17 9.13
N VAL A 24 0.68 -13.87 8.65
CA VAL A 24 0.08 -15.03 9.34
C VAL A 24 1.09 -16.17 9.46
N LYS A 25 1.88 -16.45 8.40
CA LYS A 25 2.95 -17.46 8.44
C LYS A 25 3.99 -17.19 9.54
N HIS A 26 4.20 -15.92 9.91
CA HIS A 26 5.20 -15.51 10.91
C HIS A 26 4.58 -15.11 12.26
N GLY A 27 3.34 -15.55 12.55
CA GLY A 27 2.72 -15.33 13.86
C GLY A 27 1.98 -14.00 14.02
N GLY A 28 1.63 -13.34 12.92
CA GLY A 28 0.62 -12.29 12.90
C GLY A 28 -0.72 -12.85 13.35
N GLN A 29 -1.24 -12.36 14.48
CA GLN A 29 -2.45 -12.93 15.10
C GLN A 29 -3.72 -12.18 14.72
N ARG A 30 -3.59 -10.90 14.36
CA ARG A 30 -4.70 -10.04 13.97
C ARG A 30 -4.20 -9.09 12.91
N VAL A 31 -4.92 -9.01 11.79
CA VAL A 31 -4.71 -8.00 10.75
C VAL A 31 -6.00 -7.19 10.59
N ILE A 32 -5.85 -5.88 10.40
CA ILE A 32 -6.90 -4.89 10.20
C ILE A 32 -6.55 -4.14 8.92
N MET A 33 -7.52 -3.97 8.03
CA MET A 33 -7.39 -3.18 6.82
C MET A 33 -8.34 -2.00 6.94
N ASP A 34 -7.79 -0.79 6.85
CA ASP A 34 -8.56 0.45 6.87
C ASP A 34 -8.88 0.83 5.42
N TYR A 35 -10.14 1.14 5.14
CA TYR A 35 -10.59 1.60 3.83
C TYR A 35 -11.13 3.02 3.93
N ASP A 36 -10.94 3.82 2.89
CA ASP A 36 -11.58 5.13 2.80
C ASP A 36 -13.10 4.94 2.65
N PRO A 37 -13.94 5.63 3.45
CA PRO A 37 -15.38 5.44 3.40
C PRO A 37 -16.04 6.00 2.11
N VAL A 38 -15.34 6.86 1.37
CA VAL A 38 -15.82 7.51 0.15
C VAL A 38 -15.24 6.84 -1.09
N THR A 39 -13.92 6.67 -1.16
CA THR A 39 -13.27 6.08 -2.36
C THR A 39 -13.24 4.55 -2.31
N HIS A 40 -13.51 3.95 -1.15
CA HIS A 40 -13.40 2.50 -0.92
C HIS A 40 -11.99 1.92 -1.11
N GLU A 41 -10.98 2.78 -1.23
CA GLU A 41 -9.59 2.37 -1.40
C GLU A 41 -8.94 1.96 -0.08
N LEU A 42 -7.94 1.06 -0.14
CA LEU A 42 -7.16 0.66 1.02
C LEU A 42 -6.25 1.81 1.50
N THR A 43 -6.42 2.23 2.75
CA THR A 43 -5.65 3.36 3.34
C THR A 43 -4.62 2.93 4.37
N ALA A 44 -4.76 1.75 4.98
CA ALA A 44 -3.73 1.18 5.85
C ALA A 44 -3.89 -0.33 6.07
N VAL A 45 -2.78 -0.99 6.40
CA VAL A 45 -2.78 -2.36 6.97
C VAL A 45 -2.13 -2.30 8.34
N ALA A 46 -2.83 -2.77 9.37
CA ALA A 46 -2.34 -2.83 10.74
C ALA A 46 -2.38 -4.26 11.28
N TRP A 47 -1.38 -4.66 12.06
CA TRP A 47 -1.35 -6.01 12.62
C TRP A 47 -0.69 -6.05 13.99
N LYS A 48 -0.83 -7.19 14.67
CA LYS A 48 -0.14 -7.48 15.94
C LYS A 48 0.68 -8.76 15.83
N VAL A 49 1.92 -8.71 16.31
CA VAL A 49 2.83 -9.86 16.39
C VAL A 49 3.14 -10.16 17.85
N LYS A 50 3.05 -11.42 18.25
CA LYS A 50 3.47 -11.86 19.58
C LYS A 50 4.98 -12.10 19.59
N THR A 51 5.69 -11.41 20.47
CA THR A 51 7.13 -11.57 20.69
C THR A 51 7.40 -12.10 22.09
N LYS A 52 8.66 -12.45 22.39
CA LYS A 52 9.07 -12.85 23.74
C LYS A 52 8.77 -11.78 24.80
N GLY A 53 8.75 -10.50 24.43
CA GLY A 53 8.46 -9.37 25.30
C GLY A 53 6.99 -8.94 25.34
N GLY A 54 6.09 -9.65 24.65
CA GLY A 54 4.67 -9.31 24.58
C GLY A 54 4.17 -9.04 23.16
N VAL A 55 2.94 -8.53 23.06
CA VAL A 55 2.27 -8.26 21.78
C VAL A 55 2.62 -6.87 21.28
N LEU A 56 3.26 -6.79 20.12
CA LEU A 56 3.64 -5.52 19.47
C LEU A 56 2.68 -5.19 18.32
N PRO A 57 2.09 -3.98 18.30
CA PRO A 57 1.29 -3.49 17.19
C PRO A 57 2.17 -2.84 16.11
N PHE A 58 1.82 -3.06 14.86
CA PHE A 58 2.41 -2.45 13.68
C PHE A 58 1.32 -1.83 12.80
N ARG A 59 1.65 -0.73 12.11
CA ARG A 59 0.77 -0.07 11.14
C ARG A 59 1.56 0.37 9.92
N LEU A 60 1.09 -0.02 8.75
CA LEU A 60 1.59 0.39 7.45
C LEU A 60 0.54 1.28 6.78
N PRO A 61 0.67 2.61 6.88
CA PRO A 61 -0.26 3.54 6.21
C PRO A 61 0.06 3.65 4.71
N ALA A 62 -0.98 3.79 3.90
CA ALA A 62 -0.89 4.13 2.49
C ALA A 62 -1.23 5.62 2.30
N ASN A 63 -0.39 6.35 1.57
CA ASN A 63 -0.63 7.76 1.24
C ASN A 63 -0.86 7.89 -0.27
N VAL A 64 -1.99 7.37 -0.74
CA VAL A 64 -2.38 7.34 -2.15
C VAL A 64 -2.36 8.73 -2.79
N PRO A 65 -2.93 9.79 -2.18
CA PRO A 65 -2.98 11.11 -2.82
C PRO A 65 -1.59 11.75 -3.03
N ALA A 66 -0.69 11.62 -2.06
CA ALA A 66 0.65 12.19 -2.17
C ALA A 66 1.47 11.44 -3.24
N VAL A 67 1.35 10.11 -3.30
CA VAL A 67 2.03 9.29 -4.32
C VAL A 67 1.48 9.61 -5.71
N ALA A 68 0.15 9.71 -5.88
CA ALA A 68 -0.47 10.07 -7.14
C ALA A 68 0.00 11.43 -7.66
N LYS A 69 0.08 12.45 -6.79
CA LYS A 69 0.60 13.78 -7.14
C LYS A 69 2.06 13.73 -7.62
N ILE A 70 2.89 12.93 -6.95
CA ILE A 70 4.30 12.77 -7.33
C ILE A 70 4.42 12.05 -8.68
N LEU A 71 3.62 10.99 -8.91
CA LEU A 71 3.60 10.25 -10.17
C LEU A 71 3.17 11.13 -11.34
N GLN A 72 2.15 11.97 -11.14
CA GLN A 72 1.72 12.97 -12.14
C GLN A 72 2.82 13.97 -12.49
N GLU A 73 3.54 14.49 -11.48
CA GLU A 73 4.66 15.42 -11.69
C GLU A 73 5.83 14.75 -12.40
N GLN A 74 6.16 13.50 -12.04
CA GLN A 74 7.22 12.73 -12.69
C GLN A 74 6.88 12.42 -14.15
N HIS A 75 5.62 12.12 -14.46
CA HIS A 75 5.16 11.90 -15.83
C HIS A 75 5.28 13.17 -16.67
N ARG A 76 4.89 14.33 -16.11
CA ARG A 76 5.09 15.64 -16.77
C ARG A 76 6.56 15.89 -17.12
N ARG A 77 7.48 15.44 -16.27
CA ARG A 77 8.93 15.52 -16.47
C ARG A 77 9.50 14.40 -17.35
N ARG A 78 8.66 13.52 -17.92
CA ARG A 78 9.04 12.32 -18.69
C ARG A 78 9.96 11.37 -17.94
N GLN A 79 9.81 11.30 -16.61
CA GLN A 79 10.60 10.43 -15.74
C GLN A 79 9.91 9.08 -15.47
N VAL A 80 8.62 8.96 -15.76
CA VAL A 80 7.83 7.73 -15.60
C VAL A 80 6.82 7.63 -16.75
N ASP A 81 6.47 6.42 -17.14
CA ASP A 81 5.53 6.14 -18.24
C ASP A 81 4.06 6.39 -17.85
N ALA A 82 3.21 6.63 -18.85
CA ALA A 82 1.80 7.00 -18.68
C ALA A 82 0.93 5.95 -17.95
N ILE A 83 1.38 4.69 -17.89
CA ILE A 83 0.68 3.60 -17.18
C ILE A 83 0.58 3.93 -15.68
N ALA A 84 1.62 4.54 -15.10
CA ALA A 84 1.67 4.88 -13.68
C ALA A 84 0.72 6.02 -13.26
N VAL A 85 0.12 6.74 -14.21
CA VAL A 85 -0.69 7.95 -13.94
C VAL A 85 -2.19 7.69 -13.99
N ARG A 86 -2.62 6.69 -14.77
CA ARG A 86 -4.04 6.44 -15.06
C ARG A 86 -4.84 5.85 -13.91
N GLU A 87 -4.19 5.14 -12.99
CA GLU A 87 -4.87 4.45 -11.88
C GLU A 87 -5.16 5.35 -10.68
N GLY A 88 -4.51 6.53 -10.55
CA GLY A 88 -4.80 7.50 -9.50
C GLY A 88 -5.96 8.45 -9.81
N GLN A 89 -6.85 8.10 -10.74
CA GLN A 89 -7.97 8.94 -11.20
C GLN A 89 -9.33 8.22 -11.24
N ALA A 90 -9.42 6.97 -10.78
CA ALA A 90 -10.66 6.19 -10.74
C ALA A 90 -11.26 6.21 -9.33
#